data_AF-A0A8T0DR13-F1
#
_entry.id   AF-A0A8T0DR13-F1
#
_cell.length_a   1.000
_cell.length_b   1.000
_cell.length_c   1.000
_cell.angle_alpha   90.00
_cell.angle_beta   90.00
_cell.angle_gamma   90.00
#
_symmetry.space_group_name_H-M   'P 1'
#
loop_
_entity.id
_entity.type
_entity.pdbx_description
1 polymer ?
#
loop_
_entity_poly.entity_id
_entity_poly.type
_entity_poly.pdbx_seq_one_letter_code
_entity_poly.pdbx_strand_id
1 'polypeptide(L)'
;MKLYAIRKLQSTYVLCFSFLFQGTLILALTKAAIMDRINSLRTRLSDSLHRKNAVNDLLAKVEKKTKIDRVNLVLGMIVVFFLYLIFGYGSSFLATFVGFVYPAYRSIKALETLDKKDDTKWLTYWVVFAAVSVVEAFTDIFFYWIPLYSLLKCVMFLFLMSPTDPNGSMLIYERIIRPYVLKHEKDIDDAMNTAVDLAGDFSEGVKKKAAEAAVSHFSNKED
;
A
#
# COMPACT_ATOMS: atom_id res chain seq x y z
N MET A 1 -17.75 -47.28 40.30
CA MET A 1 -17.50 -45.82 40.16
C MET A 1 -16.01 -45.47 39.98
N LYS A 2 -15.07 -46.04 40.75
CA LYS A 2 -13.62 -45.73 40.63
C LYS A 2 -12.97 -46.05 39.27
N LEU A 3 -13.34 -47.16 38.63
CA LEU A 3 -12.80 -47.57 37.31
C LEU A 3 -13.17 -46.61 36.16
N TYR A 4 -14.34 -45.96 36.23
CA TYR A 4 -14.79 -45.00 35.22
C TYR A 4 -13.98 -43.69 35.28
N ALA A 5 -13.69 -43.21 36.50
CA ALA A 5 -12.88 -42.02 36.71
C ALA A 5 -11.43 -42.22 36.21
N ILE A 6 -10.85 -43.40 36.44
CA ILE A 6 -9.49 -43.74 35.98
C ILE A 6 -9.42 -43.80 34.46
N ARG A 7 -10.39 -44.44 33.78
CA ARG A 7 -10.46 -44.46 32.31
C ARG A 7 -10.61 -43.07 31.70
N LYS A 8 -11.40 -42.20 32.33
CA LYS A 8 -11.61 -40.83 31.84
C LYS A 8 -10.34 -39.98 32.00
N LEU A 9 -9.62 -40.11 33.13
CA LEU A 9 -8.32 -39.48 33.31
C LEU A 9 -7.33 -39.94 32.23
N GLN A 10 -7.15 -41.25 32.04
CA GLN A 10 -6.22 -41.80 31.04
C GLN A 10 -6.52 -41.29 29.62
N SER A 11 -7.80 -41.23 29.23
CA SER A 11 -8.21 -40.72 27.93
C SER A 11 -7.91 -39.23 27.75
N THR A 12 -8.15 -38.41 28.78
CA THR A 12 -7.82 -36.97 28.73
C THR A 12 -6.31 -36.72 28.68
N TYR A 13 -5.51 -37.49 29.42
CA TYR A 13 -4.04 -37.40 29.36
C TYR A 13 -3.49 -37.80 27.99
N VAL A 14 -3.99 -38.88 27.40
CA VAL A 14 -3.54 -39.34 26.07
C VAL A 14 -3.91 -38.32 24.99
N LEU A 15 -5.12 -37.76 25.02
CA LEU A 15 -5.54 -36.72 24.08
C LEU A 15 -4.67 -35.46 24.22
N CYS A 16 -4.47 -34.96 25.45
CA CYS A 16 -3.67 -33.75 25.68
C CYS A 16 -2.20 -33.94 25.26
N PHE A 17 -1.63 -35.12 25.52
CA PHE A 17 -0.27 -35.47 25.09
C PHE A 17 -0.16 -35.58 23.57
N SER A 18 -1.17 -36.16 22.88
CA SER A 18 -1.20 -36.17 21.42
C SER A 18 -1.30 -34.77 20.80
N PHE A 19 -2.12 -33.87 21.37
CA PHE A 19 -2.22 -32.48 20.89
C PHE A 19 -0.94 -31.67 21.11
N LEU A 20 -0.27 -31.84 22.27
CA LEU A 20 1.00 -31.20 22.55
C LEU A 20 2.13 -31.74 21.64
N PHE A 21 2.15 -33.04 21.36
CA PHE A 21 3.13 -33.66 20.47
C PHE A 21 2.90 -33.28 18.99
N GLN A 22 1.64 -33.20 18.54
CA GLN A 22 1.31 -32.74 17.20
C GLN A 22 1.68 -31.25 17.02
N GLY A 23 1.45 -30.42 18.04
CA GLY A 23 1.81 -29.00 18.03
C GLY A 23 3.32 -28.76 17.92
N THR A 24 4.13 -29.49 18.69
CA THR A 24 5.60 -29.39 18.60
C THR A 24 6.14 -29.94 17.29
N LEU A 25 5.53 -31.01 16.73
CA LEU A 25 5.92 -31.56 15.43
C LEU A 25 5.60 -30.59 14.28
N ILE A 26 4.43 -29.95 14.28
CA ILE A 26 4.06 -28.93 13.28
C ILE A 26 5.01 -27.72 13.37
N LEU A 27 5.35 -27.29 14.60
CA LEU A 27 6.30 -26.19 14.81
C LEU A 27 7.73 -26.56 14.36
N ALA A 28 8.15 -27.81 14.58
CA ALA A 28 9.45 -28.31 14.13
C ALA A 28 9.52 -28.42 12.60
N LEU A 29 8.47 -28.93 11.96
CA LEU A 29 8.38 -29.05 10.50
C LEU A 29 8.31 -27.68 9.81
N THR A 30 7.57 -26.73 10.38
CA THR A 30 7.56 -25.35 9.87
C THR A 30 8.93 -24.68 10.06
N LYS A 31 9.59 -24.85 11.20
CA LYS A 31 10.96 -24.36 11.40
C LYS A 31 11.95 -24.96 10.40
N ALA A 32 11.91 -26.28 10.18
CA ALA A 32 12.78 -26.96 9.23
C ALA A 32 12.55 -26.47 7.80
N ALA A 33 11.28 -26.42 7.36
CA ALA A 33 10.93 -25.91 6.03
C ALA A 33 11.32 -24.43 5.83
N ILE A 34 11.18 -23.59 6.86
CA ILE A 34 11.63 -22.20 6.84
C ILE A 34 13.16 -22.13 6.77
N MET A 35 13.87 -22.94 7.55
CA MET A 35 15.34 -22.98 7.56
C MET A 35 15.89 -23.40 6.19
N ASP A 36 15.30 -24.39 5.54
CA ASP A 36 15.68 -24.83 4.20
C ASP A 36 15.42 -23.74 3.16
N ARG A 37 14.28 -23.04 3.23
CA ARG A 37 14.04 -21.87 2.36
C ARG A 37 15.06 -20.77 2.59
N ILE A 38 15.35 -20.42 3.85
CA ILE A 38 16.36 -19.40 4.20
C ILE A 38 17.72 -19.80 3.67
N ASN A 39 18.13 -21.06 3.84
CA ASN A 39 19.40 -21.57 3.34
C ASN A 39 19.47 -21.52 1.81
N SER A 40 18.40 -21.91 1.11
CA SER A 40 18.33 -21.82 -0.36
C SER A 40 18.38 -20.38 -0.88
N LEU A 41 17.79 -19.43 -0.15
CA LEU A 41 17.88 -18.01 -0.48
C LEU A 41 19.29 -17.48 -0.22
N ARG A 42 19.91 -17.90 0.88
CA ARG A 42 21.30 -17.55 1.22
C ARG A 42 22.27 -18.04 0.15
N THR A 43 22.12 -19.27 -0.35
CA THR A 43 22.96 -19.81 -1.42
C THR A 43 22.74 -19.08 -2.74
N ARG A 44 21.48 -18.84 -3.15
CA ARG A 44 21.18 -18.04 -4.35
C ARG A 44 21.71 -16.61 -4.30
N LEU A 45 21.59 -15.97 -3.15
CA LEU A 45 22.12 -14.63 -2.91
C LEU A 45 23.65 -14.64 -2.94
N SER A 46 24.28 -15.64 -2.31
CA SER A 46 25.72 -15.87 -2.41
C SER A 46 26.17 -16.03 -3.85
N ASP A 47 25.52 -16.89 -4.64
CA ASP A 47 25.88 -17.10 -6.05
C ASP A 47 25.74 -15.82 -6.90
N SER A 48 24.67 -15.06 -6.66
CA SER A 48 24.46 -13.75 -7.33
C SER A 48 25.51 -12.72 -6.94
N LEU A 49 25.98 -12.77 -5.70
CA LEU A 49 27.03 -11.91 -5.15
C LEU A 49 28.44 -12.30 -5.61
N HIS A 50 28.66 -13.48 -6.17
CA HIS A 50 29.96 -13.87 -6.74
C HIS A 50 30.05 -13.65 -8.25
N ARG A 51 28.96 -13.19 -8.88
CA ARG A 51 28.92 -12.83 -10.31
C ARG A 51 29.71 -11.55 -10.56
N LYS A 52 30.76 -11.59 -11.39
CA LYS A 52 31.61 -10.43 -11.73
C LYS A 52 30.77 -9.23 -12.19
N ASN A 53 30.70 -8.18 -11.37
CA ASN A 53 30.03 -6.89 -11.61
C ASN A 53 30.71 -5.79 -10.78
N ALA A 54 30.52 -4.50 -11.13
CA ALA A 54 31.10 -3.36 -10.41
C ALA A 54 30.76 -3.32 -8.90
N VAL A 55 29.62 -3.89 -8.51
CA VAL A 55 29.19 -4.04 -7.11
C VAL A 55 30.14 -4.95 -6.32
N ASN A 56 30.75 -5.96 -6.97
CA ASN A 56 31.67 -6.87 -6.31
C ASN A 56 33.02 -6.26 -5.99
N ASP A 57 33.50 -5.33 -6.81
CA ASP A 57 34.75 -4.62 -6.52
C ASP A 57 34.57 -3.68 -5.33
N LEU A 58 33.40 -3.05 -5.20
CA LEU A 58 33.02 -2.28 -4.01
C LEU A 58 32.88 -3.18 -2.78
N LEU A 59 32.18 -4.31 -2.90
CA LEU A 59 32.01 -5.27 -1.80
C LEU A 59 33.34 -5.88 -1.35
N ALA A 60 34.26 -6.19 -2.26
CA ALA A 60 35.59 -6.71 -1.94
C ALA A 60 36.46 -5.66 -1.23
N LYS A 61 36.32 -4.38 -1.61
CA LYS A 61 37.04 -3.27 -0.95
C LYS A 61 36.52 -3.01 0.47
N VAL A 62 35.21 -3.17 0.67
CA VAL A 62 34.57 -3.07 1.98
C VAL A 62 34.91 -4.28 2.86
N GLU A 63 34.83 -5.50 2.32
CA GLU A 63 35.20 -6.75 3.01
C GLU A 63 36.64 -6.72 3.52
N LYS A 64 37.60 -6.23 2.71
CA LYS A 64 39.00 -6.10 3.14
C LYS A 64 39.17 -5.18 4.35
N LYS A 65 38.30 -4.18 4.52
CA LYS A 65 38.34 -3.24 5.65
C LYS A 65 37.60 -3.77 6.88
N THR A 66 36.49 -4.49 6.69
CA THR A 66 35.61 -4.91 7.80
C THR A 66 35.82 -6.35 8.25
N LYS A 67 36.46 -7.23 7.46
CA LYS A 67 36.62 -8.68 7.73
C LYS A 67 35.29 -9.44 7.97
N ILE A 68 34.16 -8.91 7.50
CA ILE A 68 32.83 -9.52 7.62
C ILE A 68 32.43 -10.17 6.30
N ASP A 69 31.80 -11.35 6.36
CA ASP A 69 31.26 -12.06 5.17
C ASP A 69 30.34 -11.15 4.33
N ARG A 70 30.56 -11.14 3.01
CA ARG A 70 29.80 -10.31 2.04
C ARG A 70 28.28 -10.48 2.13
N VAL A 71 27.83 -11.72 2.34
CA VAL A 71 26.40 -12.05 2.45
C VAL A 71 25.78 -11.39 3.69
N ASN A 72 26.48 -11.41 4.83
CA ASN A 72 26.00 -10.80 6.06
C ASN A 72 26.04 -9.26 5.96
N LEU A 73 27.02 -8.71 5.24
CA LEU A 73 27.10 -7.29 4.97
C LEU A 73 25.92 -6.81 4.09
N VAL A 74 25.61 -7.53 3.02
CA VAL A 74 24.45 -7.23 2.15
C VAL A 74 23.15 -7.41 2.90
N LEU A 75 23.00 -8.48 3.68
CA LEU A 75 21.83 -8.68 4.53
C LEU A 75 21.68 -7.54 5.54
N GLY A 76 22.77 -7.11 6.17
CA GLY A 76 22.79 -5.96 7.06
C GLY A 76 22.38 -4.66 6.37
N MET A 77 22.89 -4.39 5.16
CA MET A 77 22.48 -3.22 4.37
C MET A 77 21.00 -3.27 3.98
N ILE A 78 20.47 -4.45 3.61
CA ILE A 78 19.05 -4.63 3.32
C ILE A 78 18.20 -4.38 4.57
N VAL A 79 18.59 -4.93 5.73
CA VAL A 79 17.88 -4.72 6.99
C VAL A 79 17.91 -3.25 7.40
N VAL A 80 19.06 -2.59 7.30
CA VAL A 80 19.19 -1.14 7.58
C VAL A 80 18.37 -0.32 6.58
N PHE A 81 18.32 -0.71 5.31
CA PHE A 81 17.48 -0.06 4.30
C PHE A 81 15.99 -0.21 4.62
N PHE A 82 15.52 -1.41 4.97
CA PHE A 82 14.13 -1.62 5.40
C PHE A 82 13.82 -0.88 6.72
N LEU A 83 14.75 -0.83 7.67
CA LEU A 83 14.62 -0.02 8.89
C LEU A 83 14.54 1.47 8.55
N TYR A 84 15.36 1.98 7.62
CA TYR A 84 15.27 3.35 7.15
C TYR A 84 13.93 3.63 6.45
N LEU A 85 13.40 2.68 5.68
CA LEU A 85 12.07 2.79 5.10
C LEU A 85 10.98 2.80 6.17
N ILE A 86 11.12 2.05 7.26
CA ILE A 86 10.10 1.96 8.33
C ILE A 86 10.15 3.19 9.26
N PHE A 87 11.34 3.59 9.70
CA PHE A 87 11.53 4.65 10.71
C PHE A 87 11.80 6.03 10.11
N GLY A 88 12.11 6.12 8.82
CA GLY A 88 12.33 7.37 8.10
C GLY A 88 11.17 7.79 7.21
N TYR A 89 11.43 8.79 6.37
CA TYR A 89 10.48 9.32 5.37
C TYR A 89 10.11 8.33 4.25
N GLY A 90 10.82 7.20 4.17
CA GLY A 90 10.57 6.17 3.15
C GLY A 90 9.23 5.46 3.30
N SER A 91 8.67 5.43 4.52
CA SER A 91 7.40 4.75 4.81
C SER A 91 6.25 5.43 4.09
N SER A 92 6.20 6.76 4.15
CA SER A 92 5.20 7.57 3.44
C SER A 92 5.32 7.40 1.92
N PHE A 93 6.54 7.42 1.38
CA PHE A 93 6.75 7.17 -0.05
C PHE A 93 6.27 5.78 -0.47
N LEU A 94 6.59 4.75 0.33
CA LEU A 94 6.17 3.37 0.05
C LEU A 94 4.64 3.21 0.17
N ALA A 95 4.01 3.85 1.16
CA ALA A 95 2.56 3.87 1.34
C ALA A 95 1.87 4.42 0.10
N THR A 96 2.32 5.58 -0.36
CA THR A 96 1.80 6.24 -1.57
C THR A 96 2.06 5.38 -2.80
N PHE A 97 3.29 4.87 -2.96
CA PHE A 97 3.63 4.05 -4.12
C PHE A 97 2.75 2.80 -4.21
N VAL A 98 2.59 2.08 -3.11
CA VAL A 98 1.74 0.88 -3.06
C VAL A 98 0.26 1.25 -3.24
N GLY A 99 -0.20 2.34 -2.62
CA GLY A 99 -1.56 2.86 -2.73
C GLY A 99 -1.96 3.31 -4.14
N PHE A 100 -1.00 3.68 -4.98
CA PHE A 100 -1.26 4.07 -6.37
C PHE A 100 -0.92 2.97 -7.39
N VAL A 101 0.29 2.41 -7.34
CA VAL A 101 0.83 1.58 -8.43
C VAL A 101 0.14 0.23 -8.54
N TYR A 102 -0.08 -0.45 -7.41
CA TYR A 102 -0.74 -1.77 -7.45
C TYR A 102 -2.20 -1.67 -7.93
N PRO A 103 -3.04 -0.79 -7.37
CA PRO A 103 -4.40 -0.58 -7.85
C PRO A 103 -4.45 -0.10 -9.30
N ALA A 104 -3.56 0.80 -9.72
CA ALA A 104 -3.51 1.27 -11.11
C ALA A 104 -3.23 0.12 -12.09
N TYR A 105 -2.25 -0.74 -11.78
CA TYR A 105 -1.97 -1.93 -12.60
C TYR A 105 -3.18 -2.87 -12.68
N ARG A 106 -3.87 -3.08 -11.55
CA ARG A 106 -5.06 -3.93 -11.52
C ARG A 106 -6.25 -3.29 -12.24
N SER A 107 -6.41 -1.97 -12.19
CA SER A 107 -7.43 -1.23 -12.96
C SER A 107 -7.18 -1.37 -14.46
N ILE A 108 -5.92 -1.26 -14.93
CA ILE A 108 -5.59 -1.50 -16.36
C ILE A 108 -6.01 -2.90 -16.77
N LYS A 109 -5.68 -3.91 -15.95
CA LYS A 109 -6.12 -5.28 -16.22
C LYS A 109 -7.64 -5.45 -16.21
N ALA A 110 -8.35 -4.76 -15.31
CA ALA A 110 -9.82 -4.80 -15.27
C ALA A 110 -10.44 -4.21 -16.55
N LEU A 111 -9.89 -3.09 -17.05
CA LEU A 111 -10.32 -2.45 -18.29
C LEU A 111 -10.16 -3.32 -19.54
N GLU A 112 -9.25 -4.29 -19.52
CA GLU A 112 -9.05 -5.26 -20.60
C GLU A 112 -10.02 -6.45 -20.53
N THR A 113 -10.73 -6.63 -19.41
CA THR A 113 -11.69 -7.73 -19.22
C THR A 113 -13.12 -7.30 -19.53
N LEU A 114 -13.98 -8.26 -19.89
CA LEU A 114 -15.40 -8.02 -20.15
C LEU A 114 -16.26 -7.97 -18.88
N ASP A 115 -15.70 -8.27 -17.70
CA ASP A 115 -16.44 -8.35 -16.43
C ASP A 115 -16.54 -6.99 -15.74
N LYS A 116 -17.74 -6.41 -15.75
CA LYS A 116 -18.05 -5.11 -15.12
C LYS A 116 -17.93 -5.10 -13.60
N LYS A 117 -17.87 -6.27 -12.96
CA LYS A 117 -17.73 -6.35 -11.49
C LYS A 117 -16.37 -5.83 -11.04
N ASP A 118 -15.32 -6.13 -11.79
CA ASP A 118 -13.98 -5.67 -11.45
C ASP A 118 -13.84 -4.15 -11.62
N ASP A 119 -14.44 -3.58 -12.66
CA ASP A 119 -14.51 -2.12 -12.87
C ASP A 119 -15.14 -1.41 -11.67
N THR A 120 -16.27 -1.92 -11.20
CA THR A 120 -16.98 -1.34 -10.04
C THR A 120 -16.10 -1.40 -8.79
N LYS A 121 -15.41 -2.53 -8.54
CA LYS A 121 -14.53 -2.67 -7.38
C LYS A 121 -13.38 -1.66 -7.38
N TRP A 122 -12.73 -1.47 -8.54
CA TRP A 122 -11.63 -0.51 -8.65
C TRP A 122 -12.12 0.94 -8.58
N LEU A 123 -13.28 1.26 -9.19
CA LEU A 123 -13.86 2.59 -9.07
C LEU A 123 -14.23 2.93 -7.62
N THR A 124 -14.85 1.98 -6.91
CA THR A 124 -15.13 2.12 -5.47
C THR A 124 -13.84 2.30 -4.67
N TYR A 125 -12.77 1.57 -5.00
CA TYR A 125 -11.45 1.78 -4.40
C TYR A 125 -10.97 3.22 -4.59
N TRP A 126 -11.01 3.77 -5.81
CA TRP A 126 -10.54 5.12 -6.08
C TRP A 126 -11.35 6.20 -5.35
N VAL A 127 -12.68 6.04 -5.26
CA VAL A 127 -13.54 6.96 -4.50
C VAL A 127 -13.18 6.95 -3.01
N VAL A 128 -13.04 5.76 -2.43
CA VAL A 128 -12.68 5.62 -1.00
C VAL A 128 -11.27 6.10 -0.75
N PHE A 129 -10.33 5.79 -1.64
CA PHE A 129 -8.95 6.23 -1.57
C PHE A 129 -8.87 7.76 -1.55
N ALA A 130 -9.58 8.45 -2.45
CA ALA A 130 -9.63 9.91 -2.48
C ALA A 130 -10.16 10.50 -1.17
N ALA A 131 -11.28 9.95 -0.65
CA ALA A 131 -11.84 10.41 0.63
C ALA A 131 -10.87 10.19 1.81
N VAL A 132 -10.22 9.03 1.85
CA VAL A 132 -9.22 8.70 2.86
C VAL A 132 -7.98 9.59 2.74
N SER A 133 -7.52 9.92 1.53
CA SER A 133 -6.39 10.82 1.31
C SER A 133 -6.65 12.25 1.80
N VAL A 134 -7.89 12.74 1.68
CA VAL A 134 -8.27 14.04 2.26
C VAL A 134 -8.14 13.99 3.79
N VAL A 135 -8.72 12.96 4.42
CA VAL A 135 -8.60 12.76 5.88
C VAL A 135 -7.13 12.58 6.29
N GLU A 136 -6.36 11.84 5.51
CA GLU A 136 -4.94 11.62 5.72
C GLU A 136 -4.17 12.95 5.77
N ALA A 137 -4.40 13.83 4.79
CA ALA A 137 -3.76 15.14 4.75
C ALA A 137 -4.03 15.97 6.02
N PHE A 138 -5.26 15.91 6.57
CA PHE A 138 -5.57 16.53 7.86
C PHE A 138 -4.83 15.86 9.02
N THR A 139 -4.86 14.53 9.08
CA THR A 139 -4.22 13.79 10.16
C THR A 139 -2.69 13.92 10.16
N ASP A 140 -2.06 14.15 9.01
CA ASP A 140 -0.61 14.42 8.95
C ASP A 140 -0.22 15.66 9.72
N ILE A 141 -1.02 16.71 9.63
CA ILE A 141 -0.76 17.97 10.35
C ILE A 141 -0.71 17.71 11.87
N PHE A 142 -1.56 16.82 12.39
CA PHE A 142 -1.68 16.55 13.81
C PHE A 142 -0.78 15.41 14.32
N PHE A 143 -0.52 14.38 13.51
CA PHE A 143 0.12 13.14 13.97
C PHE A 143 1.53 12.91 13.39
N TYR A 144 2.12 13.88 12.67
CA TYR A 144 3.46 13.73 12.08
C TYR A 144 4.56 13.37 13.10
N TRP A 145 4.41 13.72 14.37
CA TRP A 145 5.41 13.44 15.40
C TRP A 145 5.41 11.98 15.88
N ILE A 146 4.39 11.17 15.53
CA ILE A 146 4.27 9.78 16.02
C ILE A 146 4.97 8.83 15.03
N PRO A 147 6.08 8.18 15.40
CA PRO A 147 6.89 7.38 14.47
C PRO A 147 6.20 6.11 13.93
N LEU A 148 5.14 5.62 14.58
CA LEU A 148 4.35 4.46 14.14
C LEU A 148 3.13 4.84 13.27
N TYR A 149 2.86 6.13 13.08
CA TYR A 149 1.67 6.59 12.36
C TYR A 149 1.71 6.24 10.87
N SER A 150 2.86 6.43 10.21
CA SER A 150 3.04 6.10 8.80
C SER A 150 2.84 4.61 8.49
N LEU A 151 3.20 3.72 9.43
CA LEU A 151 2.94 2.29 9.29
C LEU A 151 1.44 1.97 9.37
N LEU A 152 0.71 2.63 10.27
CA LEU A 152 -0.74 2.45 10.37
C LEU A 152 -1.44 2.88 9.07
N LYS A 153 -0.96 3.95 8.43
CA LYS A 153 -1.45 4.36 7.10
C LYS A 153 -1.18 3.33 6.02
N CYS A 154 0.04 2.78 5.96
CA CYS A 154 0.36 1.69 5.04
C CYS A 154 -0.63 0.53 5.20
N VAL A 155 -0.86 0.11 6.45
CA VAL A 155 -1.80 -0.98 6.76
C VAL A 155 -3.23 -0.61 6.34
N MET A 156 -3.65 0.64 6.56
CA MET A 156 -4.95 1.13 6.12
C MET A 156 -5.11 1.07 4.59
N PHE A 157 -4.12 1.52 3.81
CA PHE A 157 -4.17 1.40 2.35
C PHE A 157 -4.14 -0.05 1.87
N LEU A 158 -3.32 -0.90 2.50
CA LEU A 158 -3.32 -2.34 2.24
C LEU A 158 -4.68 -2.99 2.54
N PHE A 159 -5.35 -2.53 3.60
CA PHE A 159 -6.69 -2.99 3.93
C PHE A 159 -7.73 -2.59 2.86
N LEU A 160 -7.66 -1.38 2.32
CA LEU A 160 -8.54 -0.94 1.23
C LEU A 160 -8.40 -1.81 -0.03
N MET A 161 -7.18 -2.24 -0.35
CA MET A 161 -6.88 -3.10 -1.51
C MET A 161 -6.90 -4.60 -1.20
N SER A 162 -7.33 -5.00 0.01
CA SER A 162 -7.34 -6.39 0.45
C SER A 162 -8.08 -7.28 -0.56
N PRO A 163 -7.54 -8.47 -0.91
CA PRO A 163 -8.14 -9.38 -1.89
C PRO A 163 -9.39 -10.11 -1.37
N THR A 164 -9.95 -9.68 -0.23
CA THR A 164 -11.15 -10.25 0.36
C THR A 164 -12.39 -9.64 -0.29
N ASP A 165 -13.44 -10.43 -0.50
CA ASP A 165 -14.75 -9.94 -0.95
C ASP A 165 -15.74 -10.07 0.23
N PRO A 166 -16.26 -8.95 0.78
CA PRO A 166 -16.08 -7.57 0.34
C PRO A 166 -14.70 -6.98 0.74
N ASN A 167 -14.10 -6.19 -0.17
CA ASN A 167 -12.84 -5.51 0.06
C ASN A 167 -13.03 -4.32 1.01
N GLY A 168 -11.94 -3.85 1.62
CA GLY A 168 -12.00 -2.76 2.60
C GLY A 168 -12.63 -1.48 2.04
N SER A 169 -12.44 -1.20 0.75
CA SER A 169 -13.08 -0.06 0.09
C SER A 169 -14.59 -0.25 -0.08
N MET A 170 -15.10 -1.40 -0.52
CA MET A 170 -16.55 -1.63 -0.62
C MET A 170 -17.26 -1.50 0.74
N LEU A 171 -16.64 -1.97 1.81
CA LEU A 171 -17.20 -1.84 3.16
C LEU A 171 -17.36 -0.37 3.58
N ILE A 172 -16.34 0.46 3.33
CA ILE A 172 -16.37 1.88 3.66
C ILE A 172 -17.35 2.63 2.75
N TYR A 173 -17.38 2.29 1.46
CA TYR A 173 -18.28 2.92 0.51
C TYR A 173 -19.74 2.71 0.89
N GLU A 174 -20.17 1.46 1.10
CA GLU A 174 -21.57 1.14 1.41
C GLU A 174 -22.00 1.68 2.77
N ARG A 175 -21.12 1.64 3.77
CA ARG A 175 -21.48 2.01 5.15
C ARG A 175 -21.39 3.51 5.41
N ILE A 176 -20.46 4.20 4.76
CA ILE A 176 -20.15 5.60 5.06
C ILE A 176 -20.41 6.47 3.83
N ILE A 177 -19.66 6.30 2.74
CA ILE A 177 -19.68 7.26 1.64
C ILE A 177 -21.06 7.37 0.99
N ARG A 178 -21.68 6.23 0.67
CA ARG A 178 -22.97 6.16 -0.02
C ARG A 178 -24.10 6.93 0.69
N PRO A 179 -24.38 6.72 2.01
CA PRO A 179 -25.42 7.48 2.69
C PRO A 179 -25.11 8.98 2.82
N TYR A 180 -23.84 9.39 2.95
CA TYR A 180 -23.49 10.81 3.01
C TYR A 180 -23.65 11.52 1.67
N VAL A 181 -23.22 10.88 0.57
CA VAL A 181 -23.33 11.45 -0.78
C VAL A 181 -24.79 11.57 -1.20
N LEU A 182 -25.59 10.50 -1.07
CA LEU A 182 -27.01 10.53 -1.44
C LEU A 182 -27.82 11.57 -0.65
N LYS A 183 -27.39 11.89 0.58
CA LYS A 183 -28.03 12.92 1.39
C LYS A 183 -27.71 14.34 0.92
N HIS A 184 -26.54 14.58 0.34
CA HIS A 184 -26.05 15.91 -0.06
C HIS A 184 -25.85 16.04 -1.58
N GLU A 185 -26.39 15.11 -2.38
CA GLU A 185 -26.21 15.06 -3.83
C GLU A 185 -26.58 16.40 -4.49
N LYS A 186 -27.74 16.96 -4.12
CA LYS A 186 -28.20 18.25 -4.64
C LYS A 186 -27.25 19.41 -4.31
N ASP A 187 -26.80 19.49 -3.05
CA ASP A 187 -25.90 20.57 -2.63
C ASP A 187 -24.53 20.47 -3.34
N ILE A 188 -24.06 19.24 -3.59
CA ILE A 188 -22.81 18.98 -4.33
C ILE A 188 -22.98 19.35 -5.81
N ASP A 189 -24.08 18.95 -6.44
CA ASP A 189 -24.37 19.26 -7.84
C ASP A 189 -24.53 20.76 -8.05
N ASP A 190 -25.24 21.46 -7.16
CA ASP A 190 -25.41 22.92 -7.22
C ASP A 190 -24.06 23.65 -7.08
N ALA A 191 -23.21 23.21 -6.14
CA ALA A 191 -21.87 23.75 -5.97
C ALA A 191 -20.97 23.49 -7.19
N MET A 192 -21.08 22.30 -7.80
CA MET A 192 -20.31 21.92 -8.97
C MET A 192 -20.74 22.72 -10.21
N ASN A 193 -22.04 22.88 -10.44
CA ASN A 193 -22.58 23.71 -11.53
C ASN A 193 -22.14 25.17 -11.37
N THR A 194 -22.22 25.72 -10.15
CA THR A 194 -21.74 27.08 -9.87
C THR A 194 -20.24 27.25 -10.19
N ALA A 195 -19.41 26.26 -9.86
CA ALA A 195 -17.98 26.30 -10.15
C ALA A 195 -17.70 26.20 -11.67
N VAL A 196 -18.47 25.39 -12.39
CA VAL A 196 -18.38 25.25 -13.86
C VAL A 196 -18.79 26.55 -14.55
N ASP A 197 -19.89 27.16 -14.12
CA ASP A 197 -20.39 28.42 -14.69
C ASP A 197 -19.37 29.54 -14.46
N LEU A 198 -18.83 29.67 -13.24
CA LEU A 198 -17.80 30.65 -12.92
C LEU A 198 -16.52 30.46 -13.78
N ALA A 199 -16.11 29.21 -14.00
CA ALA A 199 -14.96 28.90 -14.85
C ALA A 199 -15.23 29.22 -16.32
N GLY A 200 -16.46 28.99 -16.80
CA GLY A 200 -16.94 29.37 -18.13
C GLY A 200 -16.89 30.89 -18.33
N ASP A 201 -17.50 31.64 -17.43
CA ASP A 201 -17.53 33.11 -17.45
C ASP A 201 -16.12 33.71 -17.45
N PHE A 202 -15.22 33.16 -16.63
CA PHE A 202 -13.82 33.60 -16.60
C PHE A 202 -13.12 33.32 -17.93
N SER A 203 -13.32 32.13 -18.52
CA SER A 203 -12.74 31.76 -19.81
C SER A 203 -13.23 32.67 -20.94
N GLU A 204 -14.53 32.97 -20.98
CA GLU A 204 -15.12 33.88 -21.96
C GLU A 204 -14.63 35.32 -21.77
N GLY A 205 -14.55 35.80 -20.53
CA GLY A 205 -13.99 37.11 -20.21
C GLY A 205 -12.53 37.27 -20.65
N VAL A 206 -11.71 36.23 -20.48
CA VAL A 206 -10.32 36.21 -20.97
C VAL A 206 -10.27 36.24 -22.50
N LYS A 207 -11.10 35.44 -23.19
CA LYS A 207 -11.16 35.44 -24.67
C LYS A 207 -11.57 36.81 -25.21
N LYS A 208 -12.58 37.44 -24.60
CA LYS A 208 -13.07 38.76 -25.01
C LYS A 208 -12.01 39.85 -24.83
N LYS A 209 -11.37 39.92 -23.66
CA LYS A 209 -10.29 40.89 -23.41
C LYS A 209 -9.07 40.66 -24.31
N ALA A 210 -8.73 39.41 -24.60
CA ALA A 210 -7.65 39.09 -25.54
C ALA A 210 -7.99 39.54 -26.97
N ALA A 211 -9.23 39.36 -27.42
CA ALA A 211 -9.70 39.85 -28.70
C ALA A 211 -9.70 41.39 -28.78
N GLU A 212 -10.18 42.07 -27.75
CA GLU A 212 -10.16 43.54 -27.65
C GLU A 212 -8.73 44.10 -27.67
N ALA A 213 -7.81 43.48 -26.92
CA ALA A 213 -6.40 43.86 -26.92
C ALA A 213 -5.73 43.64 -28.28
N ALA A 214 -6.00 42.52 -28.96
CA ALA A 214 -5.49 42.26 -30.30
C ALA A 214 -6.00 43.30 -31.31
N VAL A 215 -7.30 43.61 -31.30
CA VAL A 215 -7.90 44.63 -32.19
C VAL A 215 -7.28 46.00 -31.93
N SER A 216 -7.10 46.40 -30.67
CA SER A 216 -6.44 47.67 -30.33
C SER A 216 -4.97 47.74 -30.78
N HIS A 217 -4.24 46.62 -30.74
CA HIS A 217 -2.85 46.54 -31.19
C HIS A 217 -2.73 46.61 -32.74
N PHE A 218 -3.71 46.11 -33.49
CA PHE A 218 -3.73 46.28 -34.95
C PHE A 218 -4.14 47.70 -35.36
N SER A 219 -5.13 48.29 -34.69
CA SER A 219 -5.59 49.65 -35.00
C SER A 219 -4.54 50.74 -34.75
N ASN A 220 -3.61 50.54 -33.81
CA ASN A 220 -2.58 51.51 -33.46
C ASN A 220 -1.30 51.43 -34.33
N LYS A 221 -1.31 50.58 -35.38
CA LYS A 221 -0.16 50.33 -36.26
C LYS A 221 -0.38 50.83 -37.70
N GLU A 222 -1.58 51.35 -38.00
CA GLU A 222 -1.97 51.88 -39.31
C GLU A 222 -1.95 53.43 -39.37
N ASP A 223 -1.69 54.12 -38.25
CA ASP A 223 -1.41 55.55 -38.14
C ASP A 223 0.11 55.83 -38.06
#